data_AF-A0AAV0EH24-F1
#
_entry.id   AF-A0AAV0EH24-F1
#
_cell.length_a   1.000
_cell.length_b   1.000
_cell.length_c   1.000
_cell.angle_alpha   90.00
_cell.angle_beta   90.00
_cell.angle_gamma   90.00
#
_symmetry.space_group_name_H-M   'P 1'
#
loop_
_entity.id
_entity.type
_entity.pdbx_description
1 polymer ?
#
loop_
_entity_poly.entity_id
_entity_poly.type
_entity_poly.pdbx_seq_one_letter_code
_entity_poly.pdbx_strand_id
1 'polypeptide(L)'
;MATSSSSTSTARRGRNFTLDYDPAVFCFCGLKAPLCVSRQSGSKFYGCQKWKVHGCGFFSWADSMDTRGVPNVAGMNENTEDLKVMVSRVGEQLTAMQGQLNGVRRVVQAAEKDSKMYRKLFGFGLVVVIGLLGMLYCKLSSM
;
A
#
# COMPACT_ATOMS: atom_id res chain seq x y z
N MET A 1 10.51 69.97 11.78
CA MET A 1 11.56 69.16 11.12
C MET A 1 11.07 67.72 11.06
N ALA A 2 10.98 67.16 9.85
CA ALA A 2 10.68 65.75 9.65
C ALA A 2 11.99 64.95 9.64
N THR A 3 12.04 63.83 10.37
CA THR A 3 12.92 62.70 10.06
C THR A 3 12.19 61.41 10.39
N SER A 4 11.89 60.69 9.32
CA SER A 4 11.43 59.31 9.22
C SER A 4 12.47 58.32 9.75
N SER A 5 12.03 57.22 10.36
CA SER A 5 12.69 55.91 10.27
C SER A 5 11.73 54.78 10.62
N SER A 6 11.52 53.95 9.61
CA SER A 6 10.66 52.80 9.48
C SER A 6 11.10 51.61 10.33
N SER A 7 10.15 50.80 10.81
CA SER A 7 10.30 49.33 10.83
C SER A 7 8.96 48.68 11.15
N THR A 8 8.15 48.52 10.11
CA THR A 8 6.96 47.67 10.11
C THR A 8 7.42 46.21 10.13
N SER A 9 7.72 45.66 11.30
CA SER A 9 7.94 44.23 11.49
C SER A 9 6.59 43.56 11.75
N THR A 10 5.74 43.48 10.72
CA THR A 10 4.68 42.46 10.70
C THR A 10 5.37 41.10 10.55
N ALA A 11 5.89 40.60 11.67
CA ALA A 11 6.21 39.20 11.82
C ALA A 11 4.94 38.43 11.47
N ARG A 12 4.91 37.85 10.26
CA ARG A 12 3.91 36.86 9.89
C ARG A 12 4.10 35.71 10.87
N ARG A 13 3.36 35.74 11.98
CA ARG A 13 3.15 34.59 12.85
C ARG A 13 2.71 33.47 11.92
N GLY A 14 3.59 32.50 11.70
CA GLY A 14 3.24 31.24 11.09
C GLY A 14 2.06 30.72 11.87
N ARG A 15 0.86 30.80 11.28
CA ARG A 15 -0.27 30.04 11.77
C ARG A 15 0.16 28.60 11.54
N ASN A 16 0.60 27.94 12.61
CA ASN A 16 0.54 26.50 12.69
C ASN A 16 -0.93 26.17 12.40
N PHE A 17 -1.21 25.80 11.15
CA PHE A 17 -2.48 25.23 10.78
C PHE A 17 -2.44 23.82 11.35
N THR A 18 -2.67 23.73 12.66
CA THR A 18 -3.02 22.47 13.30
C THR A 18 -4.31 22.05 12.60
N LEU A 19 -4.16 21.11 11.69
CA LEU A 19 -5.28 20.53 10.97
C LEU A 19 -6.02 19.72 12.03
N ASP A 20 -6.96 20.37 12.73
CA ASP A 20 -7.79 19.77 13.76
C ASP A 20 -8.64 18.68 13.11
N TYR A 21 -8.06 17.48 13.05
CA TYR A 21 -8.73 16.30 12.55
C TYR A 21 -9.70 15.84 13.62
N ASP A 22 -11.00 16.05 13.38
CA ASP A 22 -12.06 15.49 14.21
C ASP A 22 -11.95 13.95 14.19
N PRO A 23 -11.63 13.31 15.34
CA PRO A 23 -11.35 11.88 15.36
C PRO A 23 -12.54 11.08 14.84
N ALA A 24 -12.29 10.13 13.95
CA ALA A 24 -13.32 9.26 13.42
C ALA A 24 -13.77 8.24 14.47
N VAL A 25 -14.76 8.62 15.28
CA VAL A 25 -15.41 7.74 16.28
C VAL A 25 -16.51 6.91 15.61
N PHE A 26 -16.54 5.61 15.84
CA PHE A 26 -17.54 4.69 15.29
C PHE A 26 -18.42 4.10 16.40
N CYS A 27 -19.70 3.91 16.11
CA CYS A 27 -20.62 3.21 17.01
C CYS A 27 -20.59 1.68 16.79
N PHE A 28 -21.26 0.90 17.65
CA PHE A 28 -21.33 -0.56 17.51
C PHE A 28 -22.06 -1.06 16.25
N CYS A 29 -22.77 -0.18 15.53
CA CYS A 29 -23.33 -0.52 14.22
C CYS A 29 -22.28 -0.47 13.08
N GLY A 30 -21.03 -0.09 13.37
CA GLY A 30 -19.99 0.14 12.36
C GLY A 30 -20.15 1.47 11.59
N LEU A 31 -21.07 2.34 12.00
CA LEU A 31 -21.31 3.65 11.38
C LEU A 31 -20.56 4.74 12.13
N LYS A 32 -20.09 5.77 11.41
CA LYS A 32 -19.47 6.96 12.03
C LYS A 32 -20.47 7.61 12.99
N ALA A 33 -20.06 7.82 14.23
CA ALA A 33 -20.84 8.48 15.25
C ALA A 33 -20.74 10.01 15.06
N PRO A 34 -21.83 10.74 14.79
CA PRO A 34 -21.80 12.20 14.71
C PRO A 34 -21.49 12.85 16.06
N LEU A 35 -20.70 13.92 16.02
CA LEU A 35 -20.47 14.83 17.15
C LEU A 35 -21.73 15.68 17.36
N CYS A 36 -22.35 15.51 18.53
CA CYS A 36 -23.57 16.16 18.96
C CYS A 36 -23.28 17.08 20.16
N VAL A 37 -24.12 18.09 20.38
CA VAL A 37 -24.01 19.01 21.52
C VAL A 37 -25.21 18.81 22.45
N SER A 38 -24.94 18.57 23.74
CA SER A 38 -25.96 18.46 24.78
C SER A 38 -26.70 19.78 24.94
N ARG A 39 -28.04 19.73 24.92
CA ARG A 39 -28.88 20.92 25.09
C ARG A 39 -28.81 21.51 26.50
N GLN A 40 -28.54 20.68 27.52
CA GLN A 40 -28.53 21.13 28.91
C GLN A 40 -27.15 21.62 29.35
N SER A 41 -26.09 20.92 28.96
CA SER A 41 -24.73 21.21 29.45
C SER A 41 -23.85 21.92 28.41
N GLY A 42 -24.27 21.98 27.14
CA GLY A 42 -23.41 22.44 26.04
C GLY A 42 -22.24 21.52 25.73
N SER A 43 -22.10 20.41 26.47
CA SER A 43 -21.01 19.43 26.30
C SER A 43 -21.17 18.65 25.00
N LYS A 44 -20.06 18.40 24.33
CA LYS A 44 -20.02 17.64 23.09
C LYS A 44 -19.98 16.13 23.37
N PHE A 45 -20.73 15.34 22.61
CA PHE A 45 -20.76 13.88 22.73
C PHE A 45 -20.92 13.20 21.37
N TYR A 46 -20.45 11.96 21.24
CA TYR A 46 -20.67 11.10 20.10
C TYR A 46 -21.84 10.16 20.39
N GLY A 47 -22.78 10.06 19.45
CA GLY A 47 -23.96 9.19 19.57
C GLY A 47 -24.20 8.34 18.33
N CYS A 48 -24.93 7.24 18.46
CA CYS A 48 -25.34 6.43 17.30
C CYS A 48 -26.30 7.22 16.38
N GLN A 49 -26.04 7.21 15.07
CA GLN A 49 -26.92 7.87 14.08
C GLN A 49 -28.34 7.28 14.04
N LYS A 50 -28.48 5.98 14.35
CA LYS A 50 -29.76 5.25 14.31
C LYS A 50 -30.55 5.29 15.62
N TRP A 51 -30.23 6.19 16.55
CA TRP A 51 -30.79 6.22 17.91
C TRP A 51 -32.33 6.24 18.00
N LYS A 52 -33.04 6.74 16.98
CA LYS A 52 -34.51 6.88 17.00
C LYS A 52 -35.30 5.62 16.69
N VAL A 53 -34.74 4.69 15.92
CA VAL A 53 -35.52 3.57 15.34
C VAL A 53 -34.98 2.23 15.85
N HIS A 54 -33.67 1.98 15.75
CA HIS A 54 -32.98 0.79 16.27
C HIS A 54 -31.48 1.08 16.47
N GLY A 55 -31.15 2.00 17.37
CA GLY A 55 -29.76 2.35 17.66
C GLY A 55 -29.08 1.32 18.54
N CYS A 56 -27.75 1.16 18.42
CA CYS A 56 -26.96 0.30 19.30
C CYS A 56 -26.73 0.88 20.71
N GLY A 57 -27.35 2.02 21.05
CA GLY A 57 -27.15 2.67 22.35
C GLY A 57 -25.77 3.31 22.56
N PHE A 58 -24.90 3.36 21.54
CA PHE A 58 -23.58 3.97 21.65
C PHE A 58 -23.69 5.46 22.04
N PHE A 59 -22.98 5.81 23.12
CA PHE A 59 -22.86 7.16 23.65
C PHE A 59 -21.46 7.34 24.27
N SER A 60 -20.78 8.44 23.95
CA SER A 60 -19.50 8.79 24.58
C SER A 60 -19.30 10.30 24.61
N TRP A 61 -18.83 10.85 25.73
CA TRP A 61 -18.47 12.26 25.82
C TRP A 61 -17.23 12.57 24.97
N ALA A 62 -17.20 13.72 24.29
CA ALA A 62 -16.09 14.10 23.43
C ALA A 62 -14.81 14.40 24.23
N ASP A 63 -14.96 15.01 25.41
CA ASP A 63 -13.83 15.36 26.29
C ASP A 63 -13.05 14.12 26.78
N SER A 64 -13.72 12.97 26.88
CA SER A 64 -13.09 11.69 27.24
C SER A 64 -12.18 11.12 26.14
N MET A 65 -12.34 11.61 24.91
CA MET A 65 -11.56 11.17 23.74
C MET A 65 -10.33 12.07 23.51
N ASP A 66 -10.36 13.32 23.98
CA ASP A 66 -9.23 14.25 23.87
C ASP A 66 -8.01 13.77 24.68
N THR A 67 -8.24 13.02 25.75
CA THR A 67 -7.16 12.38 26.53
C THR A 67 -6.52 11.18 25.84
N ARG A 68 -7.05 10.76 24.67
CA ARG A 68 -6.52 9.64 23.86
C ARG A 68 -5.77 10.11 22.61
N GLY A 69 -5.56 11.42 22.45
CA GLY A 69 -4.80 12.03 21.34
C GLY A 69 -3.30 11.71 21.32
N VAL A 70 -2.79 11.02 22.33
CA VAL A 70 -1.51 10.31 22.29
C VAL A 70 -1.73 9.02 23.08
N PRO A 71 -1.64 7.82 22.48
CA PRO A 71 -1.53 6.60 23.27
C PRO A 71 -0.36 6.82 24.23
N ASN A 72 -0.61 6.73 25.54
CA ASN A 72 0.44 6.73 26.54
C ASN A 72 1.41 5.60 26.17
N VAL A 73 2.54 5.96 25.57
CA VAL A 73 3.53 5.06 24.94
C VAL A 73 4.25 4.18 25.97
N ALA A 74 3.92 4.31 27.25
CA ALA A 74 4.54 3.57 28.35
C ALA A 74 4.11 2.09 28.42
N GLY A 75 3.00 1.69 27.77
CA GLY A 75 2.50 0.31 27.80
C GLY A 75 2.64 -0.47 26.48
N MET A 76 3.28 0.12 25.47
CA MET A 76 3.38 -0.48 24.12
C MET A 76 4.72 -1.20 23.88
N ASN A 77 5.60 -1.23 24.88
CA ASN A 77 6.93 -1.84 24.84
C ASN A 77 6.89 -3.39 24.95
N GLU A 78 5.87 -3.97 25.58
CA GLU A 78 5.76 -5.44 25.68
C GLU A 78 5.36 -6.07 24.34
N ASN A 79 4.43 -5.44 23.62
CA ASN A 79 3.94 -5.93 22.32
C ASN A 79 4.91 -5.64 21.16
N THR A 80 5.88 -4.73 21.32
CA THR A 80 6.87 -4.44 20.27
C THR A 80 7.91 -5.54 20.09
N GLU A 81 8.25 -6.27 21.16
CA GLU A 81 9.20 -7.37 21.07
C GLU A 81 8.60 -8.58 20.36
N ASP A 82 7.33 -8.92 20.64
CA ASP A 82 6.60 -9.97 19.92
C ASP A 82 6.43 -9.63 18.43
N LEU A 83 6.15 -8.36 18.12
CA LEU A 83 6.06 -7.91 16.74
C LEU A 83 7.42 -7.99 16.03
N LYS A 84 8.51 -7.67 16.72
CA LYS A 84 9.88 -7.77 16.19
C LYS A 84 10.27 -9.21 15.90
N VAL A 85 9.90 -10.16 16.77
CA VAL A 85 10.11 -11.60 16.53
C VAL A 85 9.34 -12.07 15.29
N MET A 86 8.09 -11.64 15.11
CA MET A 86 7.32 -11.96 13.90
C MET A 86 7.94 -11.36 12.64
N VAL A 87 8.40 -10.11 12.69
CA VAL A 87 9.08 -9.44 11.56
C VAL A 87 10.37 -10.18 11.18
N SER A 88 11.18 -10.60 12.15
CA SER A 88 12.39 -11.40 11.89
C SER A 88 12.06 -12.73 11.20
N ARG A 89 11.04 -13.44 11.68
CA ARG A 89 10.61 -14.71 11.08
C ARG A 89 10.10 -14.56 9.64
N VAL A 90 9.36 -13.48 9.37
CA VAL A 90 8.91 -13.16 8.00
C VAL A 90 10.09 -12.78 7.10
N GLY A 91 11.08 -12.05 7.62
CA GLY A 91 12.29 -11.70 6.89
C GLY A 91 13.13 -12.92 6.47
N GLU A 92 13.24 -13.91 7.35
CA GLU A 92 13.89 -15.19 7.03
C GLU A 92 13.13 -15.94 5.93
N GLN A 93 11.79 -16.00 6.04
CA GLN A 93 10.96 -16.65 5.01
C GLN A 93 11.08 -15.97 3.64
N LEU A 94 11.12 -14.63 3.60
CA LEU A 94 11.33 -13.89 2.36
C LEU A 94 12.70 -14.21 1.75
N THR A 95 13.75 -14.28 2.56
CA THR A 95 15.11 -14.59 2.07
C THR A 95 15.19 -16.02 1.52
N ALA A 96 14.57 -16.99 2.20
CA ALA A 96 14.49 -18.37 1.73
C ALA A 96 13.72 -18.48 0.39
N MET A 97 12.57 -17.81 0.27
CA MET A 97 11.79 -17.80 -0.97
C MET A 97 12.52 -17.10 -2.13
N GLN A 98 13.25 -16.02 -1.85
CA GLN A 98 14.05 -15.32 -2.86
C GLN A 98 15.10 -16.24 -3.50
N GLY A 99 15.71 -17.13 -2.70
CA GLY A 99 16.65 -18.13 -3.18
C GLY A 99 16.01 -19.12 -4.17
N GLN A 100 14.81 -19.62 -3.85
CA GLN A 100 14.07 -20.52 -4.74
C GLN A 100 13.68 -19.84 -6.06
N LEU A 101 13.24 -18.58 -6.00
CA LEU A 101 12.88 -17.79 -7.18
C LEU A 101 14.07 -17.58 -8.13
N ASN A 102 15.25 -17.30 -7.57
CA ASN A 102 16.49 -17.19 -8.36
C ASN A 102 16.91 -18.52 -9.01
N GLY A 103 16.67 -19.64 -8.34
CA GLY A 103 16.90 -20.99 -8.89
C GLY A 103 15.98 -21.29 -10.08
N VAL A 104 14.67 -21.07 -9.91
CA VAL A 104 13.68 -21.26 -10.98
C VAL A 104 13.99 -20.36 -12.18
N ARG A 105 14.35 -19.09 -11.93
CA ARG A 105 14.75 -18.15 -12.98
C ARG A 105 15.91 -18.68 -13.82
N ARG A 106 16.92 -19.30 -13.20
CA ARG A 106 18.07 -19.88 -13.92
C ARG A 106 17.65 -21.07 -14.79
N VAL A 107 16.78 -21.94 -14.29
CA VAL A 107 16.28 -23.10 -15.05
C VAL A 107 15.46 -22.65 -16.25
N VAL A 108 14.56 -21.68 -16.06
CA VAL A 108 13.76 -21.10 -17.15
C VAL A 108 14.65 -20.44 -18.20
N GLN A 109 15.66 -19.67 -17.78
CA GLN A 109 16.60 -19.04 -18.71
C GLN A 109 17.48 -20.04 -19.47
N ALA A 110 17.86 -21.16 -18.84
CA ALA A 110 18.57 -22.24 -19.51
C ALA A 110 17.67 -22.91 -20.57
N ALA A 111 16.44 -23.27 -20.20
CA ALA A 111 15.47 -23.86 -21.12
C ALA A 111 15.11 -22.94 -22.30
N GLU A 112 15.02 -21.62 -22.08
CA GLU A 112 14.79 -20.66 -23.16
C GLU A 112 15.93 -20.63 -24.18
N LYS A 113 17.19 -20.74 -23.74
CA LYS A 113 18.34 -20.74 -24.66
C LYS A 113 18.32 -21.97 -25.56
N ASP A 114 18.00 -23.13 -25.00
CA ASP A 114 17.91 -24.39 -25.75
C ASP A 114 16.80 -24.34 -26.80
N SER A 115 15.64 -23.77 -26.45
CA SER A 115 14.52 -23.60 -27.39
C SER A 115 14.86 -22.68 -28.58
N LYS A 116 15.59 -21.59 -28.33
CA LYS A 116 16.00 -20.63 -29.38
C LYS A 116 17.03 -21.24 -30.32
N MET A 117 17.95 -22.04 -29.77
CA MET A 117 18.96 -22.76 -30.55
C MET A 117 18.31 -23.79 -31.47
N TYR A 118 17.41 -24.63 -30.94
CA TYR A 118 16.71 -25.63 -31.74
C TYR A 118 15.84 -25.00 -32.84
N ARG A 119 15.12 -23.91 -32.54
CA ARG A 119 14.31 -23.19 -33.54
C ARG A 119 15.15 -22.63 -34.69
N LYS A 120 16.34 -22.10 -34.40
CA LYS A 120 17.27 -21.65 -35.46
C LYS A 120 17.77 -22.83 -36.29
N LEU A 121 18.20 -23.91 -35.64
CA LEU A 121 18.73 -25.09 -36.31
C LEU A 121 17.67 -25.76 -37.21
N PHE A 122 16.44 -25.89 -36.72
CA PHE A 122 15.32 -26.44 -37.49
C PHE A 122 14.94 -25.53 -38.66
N GLY A 123 14.94 -24.20 -38.47
CA GLY A 123 14.68 -23.24 -39.54
C GLY A 123 15.68 -23.34 -40.69
N PHE A 124 16.99 -23.39 -40.40
CA PHE A 124 18.01 -23.57 -41.43
C PHE A 124 17.89 -24.93 -42.14
N GLY A 125 17.67 -26.02 -41.38
CA GLY A 125 17.49 -27.35 -41.97
C GLY A 125 16.30 -27.42 -42.93
N LEU A 126 15.16 -26.83 -42.55
CA LEU A 126 13.95 -26.81 -43.38
C LEU A 126 14.15 -26.03 -44.69
N VAL A 127 14.86 -24.90 -44.66
CA VAL A 127 15.19 -24.13 -45.88
C VAL A 127 16.08 -24.94 -46.83
N VAL A 128 17.08 -25.65 -46.31
CA VAL A 128 17.96 -26.50 -47.13
C VAL A 128 17.18 -27.64 -47.77
N VAL A 129 16.32 -28.33 -47.00
CA VAL A 129 15.50 -29.44 -47.52
C VAL A 129 14.54 -28.97 -48.61
N ILE A 130 13.84 -27.85 -48.39
CA ILE A 130 12.94 -27.27 -49.39
C ILE A 130 13.72 -26.87 -50.65
N GLY A 131 14.90 -26.28 -50.51
CA GLY A 131 15.77 -25.90 -51.63
C GLY A 131 16.21 -27.11 -52.47
N LEU A 132 16.64 -28.20 -51.82
CA LEU A 132 17.04 -29.43 -52.51
C LEU A 132 15.86 -30.11 -53.21
N LEU A 133 14.70 -30.17 -52.57
CA LEU A 133 13.48 -30.68 -53.19
C LEU A 133 13.09 -29.83 -54.40
N GLY A 134 13.11 -28.50 -54.29
CA GLY A 134 12.86 -27.60 -55.41
C GLY A 134 13.80 -27.83 -56.59
N MET A 135 15.10 -28.00 -56.33
CA MET A 135 16.07 -28.32 -57.38
C MET A 135 15.81 -29.69 -58.04
N LEU A 136 15.43 -30.71 -57.26
CA LEU A 136 15.05 -32.02 -57.78
C LEU A 136 13.79 -31.94 -58.67
N TYR A 137 12.77 -31.19 -58.24
CA TYR A 137 11.55 -30.96 -59.02
C TYR A 137 11.85 -30.26 -60.35
N CYS A 138 12.69 -29.20 -60.33
CA CYS A 138 13.10 -28.52 -61.57
C CYS A 138 13.84 -29.46 -62.52
N LYS A 139 14.70 -30.34 -62.01
CA LYS A 139 15.47 -31.28 -62.82
C LYS A 139 14.58 -32.36 -63.45
N LEU A 140 13.57 -32.85 -62.71
CA LEU A 140 12.59 -33.82 -63.21
C LEU A 140 11.63 -33.22 -64.23
N SER A 141 11.23 -31.96 -64.05
CA SER A 141 10.33 -31.28 -64.99
C SER A 141 11.00 -30.86 -66.30
N SER A 142 12.33 -30.88 -66.36
CA SER A 142 13.11 -30.51 -67.56
C SER A 142 13.52 -31.73 -68.41
N MET A 143 13.23 -32.95 -67.95
CA MET A 143 13.41 -34.20 -68.70
C MET A 143 12.09 -34.59 -69.37
#